data_AF-A0A976EII5-F1
#
_entry.id   AF-A0A976EII5-F1
#
_cell.length_a   1.000
_cell.length_b   1.000
_cell.length_c   1.000
_cell.angle_alpha   90.00
_cell.angle_beta   90.00
_cell.angle_gamma   90.00
#
_symmetry.space_group_name_H-M   'P 1'
#
loop_
_entity.id
_entity.type
_entity.pdbx_description
1 polymer ?
#
loop_
_entity_poly.entity_id
_entity_poly.type
_entity_poly.pdbx_seq_one_letter_code
_entity_poly.pdbx_strand_id
1 'polypeptide(L)'
;MQTINPFYNALPEQKQQHPLYAEQLLNALQKSNKLHWHSTLVLWLSRFAGLECFIRLVDQTPRESLLVTVAQRSFAQSSDDATAAILSQLDFLTLRARSDNKFWDFRQTSFLAFYEDGKTAVWQSDREWPEAQQTAEWLLDTLKTLRPLACV
;
A
#
# COMPACT_ATOMS: atom_id res chain seq x y z
N MET A 1 11.46 0.51 32.68
CA MET A 1 10.51 0.88 31.61
C MET A 1 10.88 2.28 31.16
N GLN A 2 11.60 2.41 30.03
CA GLN A 2 12.02 3.70 29.50
C GLN A 2 11.06 4.09 28.38
N THR A 3 10.26 5.11 28.64
CA THR A 3 9.44 5.81 27.65
C THR A 3 10.38 6.65 26.79
N ILE A 4 10.79 6.12 25.64
CA ILE A 4 11.53 6.92 24.66
C ILE A 4 10.49 7.56 23.75
N ASN A 5 10.21 8.84 23.99
CA ASN A 5 9.52 9.66 23.01
C ASN A 5 10.25 11.01 22.88
N PRO A 6 11.19 11.13 21.92
CA PRO A 6 11.56 12.45 21.43
C PRO A 6 11.86 12.42 19.92
N PHE A 7 10.84 12.33 19.06
CA PHE A 7 11.04 12.67 17.64
C PHE A 7 9.79 13.34 17.07
N TYR A 8 9.66 14.64 17.34
CA TYR A 8 9.07 15.56 16.37
C TYR A 8 10.00 15.59 15.16
N ASN A 9 9.64 14.87 14.11
CA ASN A 9 10.12 15.18 12.77
C ASN A 9 8.90 15.62 11.99
N ALA A 10 8.89 16.89 11.56
CA ALA A 10 8.09 17.28 10.42
C ALA A 10 8.30 16.23 9.31
N LEU A 11 7.22 15.79 8.66
CA LEU A 11 7.31 14.88 7.52
C LEU A 11 8.41 15.42 6.58
N PRO A 12 9.53 14.69 6.36
CA PRO A 12 10.57 15.16 5.47
C PRO A 12 9.93 15.44 4.11
N GLU A 13 10.24 16.60 3.51
CA GLU A 13 9.81 16.96 2.17
C GLU A 13 9.92 15.73 1.28
N GLN A 14 8.78 15.26 0.76
CA GLN A 14 8.70 14.11 -0.13
C GLN A 14 9.61 14.40 -1.33
N LYS A 15 10.85 13.89 -1.31
CA LYS A 15 11.75 13.98 -2.46
C LYS A 15 11.00 13.43 -3.66
N GLN A 16 11.01 14.21 -4.73
CA GLN A 16 10.25 14.09 -5.98
C GLN A 16 10.52 12.77 -6.74
N GLN A 17 10.20 11.62 -6.14
CA GLN A 17 10.34 10.27 -6.74
C GLN A 17 9.04 9.81 -7.41
N HIS A 18 7.98 10.61 -7.35
CA HIS A 18 6.65 10.28 -7.88
C HIS A 18 6.58 9.96 -9.38
N PRO A 19 7.31 10.65 -10.29
CA PRO A 19 7.21 10.35 -11.73
C PRO A 19 7.82 9.00 -12.10
N LEU A 20 9.02 8.71 -11.56
CA LEU A 20 9.78 7.51 -11.88
C LEU A 20 9.07 6.23 -11.42
N TYR A 21 8.40 6.28 -10.27
CA TYR A 21 7.66 5.13 -9.75
C TYR A 21 6.46 4.75 -10.61
N ALA A 22 5.64 5.74 -11.00
CA ALA A 22 4.46 5.51 -11.82
C ALA A 22 4.84 4.88 -13.17
N GLU A 23 5.91 5.36 -13.79
CA GLU A 23 6.47 4.76 -15.01
C GLU A 23 6.99 3.33 -14.79
N GLN A 24 7.70 3.07 -13.69
CA GLN A 24 8.18 1.73 -13.36
C GLN A 24 7.03 0.74 -13.16
N LEU A 25 6.00 1.12 -12.41
CA LEU A 25 4.82 0.29 -12.18
C LEU A 25 4.07 0.03 -13.47
N LEU A 26 3.85 1.08 -14.28
CA LEU A 26 3.20 0.95 -15.58
C LEU A 26 3.96 -0.01 -16.50
N ASN A 27 5.28 0.12 -16.59
CA ASN A 27 6.14 -0.77 -17.38
C ASN A 27 6.08 -2.21 -16.88
N ALA A 28 6.07 -2.44 -15.56
CA ALA A 28 5.98 -3.77 -14.98
C ALA A 28 4.61 -4.43 -15.25
N LEU A 29 3.52 -3.65 -15.15
CA LEU A 29 2.17 -4.10 -15.48
C LEU A 29 1.99 -4.36 -16.98
N GLN A 30 2.62 -3.57 -17.84
CA GLN A 30 2.60 -3.82 -19.28
C GLN A 30 3.29 -5.14 -19.64
N LYS A 31 4.46 -5.40 -19.06
CA LYS A 31 5.20 -6.66 -19.26
C LYS A 31 4.43 -7.89 -18.77
N SER A 32 3.57 -7.72 -17.77
CA SER A 32 2.73 -8.78 -17.20
C SER A 32 1.33 -8.86 -17.82
N ASN A 33 1.02 -8.04 -18.83
CA ASN A 33 -0.33 -7.93 -19.41
C ASN A 33 -1.43 -7.66 -18.37
N LYS A 34 -1.12 -6.81 -17.38
CA LYS A 34 -1.97 -6.47 -16.22
C LYS A 34 -2.22 -4.96 -16.14
N LEU A 35 -2.19 -4.24 -17.26
CA LEU A 35 -2.38 -2.79 -17.30
C LEU A 35 -3.69 -2.32 -16.66
N HIS A 36 -4.75 -3.14 -16.70
CA HIS A 36 -6.03 -2.82 -16.04
C HIS A 36 -5.93 -2.69 -14.52
N TRP A 37 -4.86 -3.21 -13.90
CA TRP A 37 -4.59 -3.05 -12.47
C TRP A 37 -3.96 -1.70 -12.10
N HIS A 38 -3.44 -0.95 -13.08
CA HIS A 38 -2.63 0.25 -12.81
C HIS A 38 -3.34 1.25 -11.88
N SER A 39 -4.56 1.65 -12.23
CA SER A 39 -5.34 2.62 -11.44
C SER A 39 -5.63 2.13 -10.02
N THR A 40 -5.97 0.85 -9.87
CA THR A 40 -6.22 0.21 -8.57
C THR A 40 -4.97 0.24 -7.69
N LEU A 41 -3.82 -0.13 -8.24
CA LEU A 41 -2.57 -0.20 -7.49
C LEU A 41 -2.05 1.19 -7.11
N VAL A 42 -2.17 2.17 -7.99
CA VAL A 42 -1.84 3.57 -7.68
C VAL A 42 -2.72 4.11 -6.57
N LEU A 43 -4.04 3.89 -6.64
CA LEU A 43 -4.96 4.30 -5.58
C LEU A 43 -4.62 3.60 -4.26
N TRP A 44 -4.41 2.29 -4.30
CA TRP A 44 -4.11 1.51 -3.12
C TRP A 44 -2.84 2.03 -2.42
N LEU A 45 -1.74 2.20 -3.15
CA LEU A 45 -0.51 2.77 -2.61
C LEU A 45 -0.68 4.19 -2.06
N SER A 46 -1.50 5.02 -2.70
CA SER A 46 -1.77 6.38 -2.21
C SER A 46 -2.39 6.37 -0.81
N ARG A 47 -3.09 5.28 -0.42
CA ARG A 47 -3.61 5.12 0.94
C ARG A 47 -2.51 4.95 1.98
N PHE A 48 -1.33 4.46 1.62
CA PHE A 48 -0.20 4.25 2.52
C PHE A 48 0.80 5.41 2.52
N ALA A 49 0.59 6.46 1.71
CA ALA A 49 1.51 7.59 1.65
C ALA A 49 1.75 8.20 3.04
N GLY A 50 3.00 8.57 3.32
CA GLY A 50 3.43 9.12 4.61
C GLY A 50 3.71 8.06 5.68
N LEU A 51 3.26 6.81 5.51
CA LEU A 51 3.56 5.73 6.45
C LEU A 51 5.07 5.45 6.47
N GLU A 52 5.75 5.57 5.32
CA GLU A 52 7.20 5.41 5.15
C GLU A 52 8.04 6.25 6.12
N CYS A 53 7.53 7.40 6.59
CA CYS A 53 8.24 8.25 7.54
C CYS A 53 8.32 7.65 8.95
N PHE A 54 7.44 6.71 9.26
CA PHE A 54 7.34 6.07 10.57
C PHE A 54 8.01 4.69 10.60
N ILE A 55 8.41 4.19 9.45
CA ILE A 55 8.95 2.85 9.34
C ILE A 55 10.47 2.91 9.30
N ARG A 56 11.10 2.57 10.43
CA ARG A 56 12.54 2.24 10.46
C ARG A 56 12.82 0.74 10.20
N LEU A 57 11.79 -0.07 10.00
CA LEU A 57 11.78 -1.51 10.34
C LEU A 57 11.30 -2.49 9.24
N VAL A 58 10.83 -2.06 8.07
CA VAL A 58 10.70 -3.00 6.92
C VAL A 58 11.87 -2.84 5.97
N ASP A 59 12.39 -3.97 5.51
CA ASP A 59 13.42 -4.07 4.47
C ASP A 59 13.00 -3.37 3.16
N GLN A 60 11.69 -3.16 2.96
CA GLN A 60 11.10 -2.55 1.77
C GLN A 60 9.92 -1.64 2.11
N THR A 61 9.84 -0.49 1.45
CA THR A 61 8.65 0.39 1.49
C THR A 61 7.48 -0.25 0.73
N PRO A 62 6.22 0.15 0.99
CA PRO A 62 5.05 -0.38 0.25
C PRO A 62 5.20 -0.32 -1.27
N ARG A 63 5.83 0.76 -1.76
CA ARG A 63 6.12 0.97 -3.17
C ARG A 63 7.09 -0.07 -3.73
N GLU A 64 8.19 -0.30 -3.03
CA GLU A 64 9.23 -1.27 -3.41
C GLU A 64 8.69 -2.70 -3.36
N SER A 65 7.99 -3.08 -2.29
CA SER A 65 7.38 -4.41 -2.18
C SER A 65 6.40 -4.67 -3.32
N LEU A 66 5.60 -3.67 -3.72
CA LEU A 66 4.71 -3.83 -4.85
C LEU A 66 5.48 -4.03 -6.17
N LEU A 67 6.51 -3.21 -6.44
CA LEU A 67 7.28 -3.34 -7.68
C LEU A 67 7.98 -4.71 -7.77
N VAL A 68 8.58 -5.17 -6.68
CA VAL A 68 9.21 -6.48 -6.60
C VAL A 68 8.18 -7.56 -6.92
N THR A 69 7.01 -7.52 -6.29
CA THR A 69 5.94 -8.50 -6.52
C THR A 69 5.39 -8.47 -7.95
N VAL A 70 5.14 -7.29 -8.52
CA VAL A 70 4.62 -7.17 -9.91
C VAL A 70 5.65 -7.65 -10.94
N ALA A 71 6.95 -7.52 -10.65
CA ALA A 71 8.02 -8.02 -11.51
C ALA A 71 8.17 -9.55 -11.47
N GLN A 72 7.55 -10.25 -10.50
CA GLN A 72 7.64 -11.70 -10.41
C GLN A 72 6.82 -12.40 -11.49
N ARG A 73 7.33 -13.54 -11.98
CA ARG A 73 6.66 -14.34 -13.02
C ARG A 73 5.30 -14.88 -12.56
N SER A 74 5.15 -15.22 -11.28
CA SER A 74 3.90 -15.66 -10.67
C SER A 74 2.78 -14.64 -10.87
N PHE A 75 3.08 -13.35 -10.70
CA PHE A 75 2.13 -12.26 -10.90
C PHE A 75 1.64 -12.20 -12.35
N ALA A 76 2.56 -12.31 -13.31
CA ALA A 76 2.26 -12.19 -14.74
C ALA A 76 1.32 -13.30 -15.28
N GLN A 77 1.34 -14.48 -14.66
CA GLN A 77 0.53 -15.62 -15.10
C GLN A 77 -0.76 -15.81 -14.28
N SER A 78 -0.99 -14.96 -13.29
CA SER A 78 -2.11 -15.09 -12.36
C SER A 78 -3.43 -14.57 -12.95
N SER A 79 -4.56 -15.17 -12.55
CA SER A 79 -5.88 -14.56 -12.72
C SER A 79 -6.01 -13.28 -11.88
N ASP A 80 -7.06 -12.49 -12.05
CA ASP A 80 -7.27 -11.31 -11.20
C ASP A 80 -7.48 -11.69 -9.72
N ASP A 81 -8.20 -12.78 -9.43
CA ASP A 81 -8.36 -13.30 -8.07
C ASP A 81 -7.01 -13.74 -7.46
N ALA A 82 -6.20 -14.47 -8.23
CA ALA A 82 -4.87 -14.88 -7.78
C ALA A 82 -3.93 -13.67 -7.60
N THR A 83 -4.02 -12.67 -8.47
CA THR A 83 -3.31 -11.40 -8.32
C THR A 83 -3.72 -10.71 -7.01
N ALA A 84 -5.02 -10.60 -6.71
CA ALA A 84 -5.50 -10.00 -5.47
C ALA A 84 -5.00 -10.76 -4.23
N ALA A 85 -5.03 -12.10 -4.28
CA ALA A 85 -4.52 -12.94 -3.21
C ALA A 85 -3.02 -12.72 -2.97
N ILE A 86 -2.19 -12.68 -4.02
CA ILE A 86 -0.74 -12.39 -3.90
C ILE A 86 -0.52 -11.02 -3.26
N LEU A 87 -1.23 -10.00 -3.71
CA LEU A 87 -1.08 -8.63 -3.21
C LEU A 87 -1.55 -8.47 -1.76
N SER A 88 -2.55 -9.23 -1.34
CA SER A 88 -3.05 -9.19 0.04
C SER A 88 -2.09 -9.76 1.10
N GLN A 89 -0.99 -10.36 0.65
CA GLN A 89 0.02 -11.01 1.51
C GLN A 89 1.31 -10.17 1.61
N LEU A 90 1.32 -8.92 1.13
CA LEU A 90 2.50 -8.09 1.19
C LEU A 90 2.81 -7.67 2.63
N ASP A 91 4.08 -7.80 3.04
CA ASP A 91 4.52 -7.60 4.42
C ASP A 91 4.14 -6.23 4.99
N PHE A 92 4.09 -5.17 4.18
CA PHE A 92 3.70 -3.84 4.67
C PHE A 92 2.26 -3.79 5.20
N LEU A 93 1.40 -4.77 4.88
CA LEU A 93 0.05 -4.90 5.45
C LEU A 93 0.07 -5.35 6.91
N THR A 94 1.23 -5.71 7.45
CA THR A 94 1.43 -5.94 8.88
C THR A 94 1.64 -4.65 9.67
N LEU A 95 1.78 -3.51 8.99
CA LEU A 95 1.89 -2.20 9.62
C LEU A 95 0.54 -1.74 10.16
N ARG A 96 0.59 -1.06 11.30
CA ARG A 96 -0.56 -0.56 12.04
C ARG A 96 -0.36 0.87 12.41
N ALA A 97 -1.46 1.60 12.46
CA ALA A 97 -1.48 2.92 13.03
C ALA A 97 -2.70 3.10 13.94
N ARG A 98 -2.50 3.84 15.04
CA ARG A 98 -3.55 4.22 15.99
C ARG A 98 -3.37 5.66 16.40
N SER A 99 -4.44 6.43 16.37
CA SER A 99 -4.56 7.72 17.05
C SER A 99 -5.67 7.59 18.09
N ASP A 100 -5.37 7.94 19.34
CA ASP A 100 -6.24 7.74 20.49
C ASP A 100 -6.83 6.30 20.54
N ASN A 101 -8.15 6.16 20.31
CA ASN A 101 -8.90 4.89 20.32
C ASN A 101 -9.32 4.42 18.93
N LYS A 102 -8.80 5.03 17.86
CA LYS A 102 -9.15 4.68 16.47
C LYS A 102 -7.98 3.96 15.81
N PHE A 103 -8.27 2.85 15.13
CA PHE A 103 -7.31 2.15 14.30
C PHE A 103 -7.43 2.63 12.86
N TRP A 104 -6.29 2.79 12.21
CA TRP A 104 -6.26 3.09 10.80
C TRP A 104 -6.67 1.86 9.97
N ASP A 105 -7.50 2.12 8.96
CA ASP A 105 -7.91 1.15 7.95
C ASP A 105 -7.79 1.83 6.58
N PHE A 106 -6.87 1.33 5.75
CA PHE A 106 -6.57 1.90 4.43
C PHE A 106 -7.79 1.90 3.49
N ARG A 107 -8.75 0.99 3.72
CA ARG A 107 -9.97 0.87 2.91
C ARG A 107 -10.90 2.06 3.14
N GLN A 108 -10.84 2.65 4.33
CA GLN A 108 -11.71 3.76 4.74
C GLN A 108 -11.05 5.11 4.51
N THR A 109 -9.76 5.26 4.84
CA THR A 109 -9.05 6.54 4.76
C THR A 109 -7.57 6.36 4.44
N SER A 110 -6.95 7.38 3.83
CA SER A 110 -5.49 7.37 3.65
C SER A 110 -4.77 7.59 4.99
N PHE A 111 -3.54 7.10 5.11
CA PHE A 111 -2.71 7.31 6.29
C PHE A 111 -2.48 8.79 6.56
N LEU A 112 -2.19 9.61 5.53
CA LEU A 112 -2.06 11.06 5.69
C LEU A 112 -3.32 11.72 6.27
N ALA A 113 -4.51 11.28 5.87
CA ALA A 113 -5.77 11.82 6.40
C ALA A 113 -6.11 11.28 7.80
N PHE A 114 -5.59 10.10 8.15
CA PHE A 114 -5.70 9.52 9.49
C PHE A 114 -4.68 10.13 10.47
N TYR A 115 -3.52 10.52 9.97
CA TYR A 115 -2.41 11.02 10.77
C TYR A 115 -2.77 12.36 11.41
N GLU A 116 -2.91 12.34 12.72
CA GLU A 116 -3.07 13.54 13.55
C GLU A 116 -1.70 13.93 14.12
N ASP A 117 -1.25 15.15 13.81
CA ASP A 117 0.07 15.71 14.13
C ASP A 117 0.55 15.31 15.54
N GLY A 118 1.48 14.35 15.58
CA GLY A 118 2.14 13.87 16.81
C GLY A 118 1.37 12.86 17.68
N LYS A 119 0.12 12.50 17.39
CA LYS A 119 -0.67 11.54 18.22
C LYS A 119 -0.74 10.12 17.69
N THR A 120 -0.28 9.92 16.46
CA THR A 120 -0.38 8.62 15.80
C THR A 120 0.79 7.72 16.18
N ALA A 121 0.50 6.61 16.85
CA ALA A 121 1.45 5.53 17.07
C ALA A 121 1.42 4.57 15.88
N VAL A 122 2.59 4.24 15.33
CA VAL A 122 2.76 3.27 14.24
C VAL A 122 3.62 2.11 14.74
N TRP A 123 3.20 0.88 14.46
CA TRP A 123 3.93 -0.33 14.83
C TRP A 123 3.66 -1.46 13.82
N GLN A 124 4.41 -2.55 13.94
CA GLN A 124 4.22 -3.76 13.13
C GLN A 124 3.61 -4.88 13.99
N SER A 125 2.73 -5.68 13.40
CA SER A 125 2.08 -6.82 14.05
C SER A 125 2.40 -8.13 13.31
N ASP A 126 2.19 -9.29 13.94
CA ASP A 126 2.44 -10.59 13.31
C ASP A 126 1.38 -11.00 12.28
N ARG A 127 0.29 -10.24 12.19
CA ARG A 127 -0.82 -10.49 11.25
C ARG A 127 -0.97 -9.30 10.32
N GLU A 128 -1.68 -9.44 9.22
CA GLU A 128 -2.13 -8.30 8.42
C GLU A 128 -3.41 -7.65 9.00
N TRP A 129 -3.61 -6.37 8.70
CA TRP A 129 -4.86 -5.65 9.00
C TRP A 129 -5.07 -4.59 7.95
N PRO A 130 -6.25 -4.56 7.32
CA PRO A 130 -7.28 -5.61 7.28
C PRO A 130 -6.74 -7.01 6.95
N GLU A 131 -7.52 -8.06 7.26
CA GLU A 131 -7.14 -9.44 6.93
C GLU A 131 -6.91 -9.62 5.42
N ALA A 132 -6.08 -10.58 5.00
CA ALA A 132 -5.72 -10.74 3.59
C ALA A 132 -6.95 -10.91 2.70
N GLN A 133 -7.92 -11.71 3.13
CA GLN A 133 -9.17 -11.89 2.39
C GLN A 133 -9.88 -10.54 2.17
N GLN A 134 -9.97 -9.72 3.20
CA GLN A 134 -10.62 -8.41 3.12
C GLN A 134 -9.86 -7.44 2.22
N THR A 135 -8.53 -7.52 2.21
CA THR A 135 -7.69 -6.75 1.30
C THR A 135 -7.88 -7.19 -0.15
N ALA A 136 -7.92 -8.50 -0.40
CA ALA A 136 -8.15 -9.07 -1.72
C ALA A 136 -9.53 -8.68 -2.28
N GLU A 137 -10.58 -8.78 -1.47
CA GLU A 137 -11.95 -8.34 -1.82
C GLU A 137 -11.97 -6.85 -2.19
N TRP A 138 -11.37 -6.00 -1.35
CA TRP A 138 -11.29 -4.56 -1.61
C TRP A 138 -10.54 -4.26 -2.92
N LEU A 139 -9.44 -4.97 -3.20
CA LEU A 139 -8.67 -4.81 -4.43
C LEU A 139 -9.51 -5.18 -5.66
N LEU A 140 -10.23 -6.30 -5.61
CA LEU A 140 -11.08 -6.76 -6.71
C LEU A 140 -12.26 -5.81 -6.96
N ASP A 141 -12.91 -5.31 -5.91
CA ASP A 141 -14.02 -4.37 -6.06
C ASP A 141 -13.56 -3.01 -6.58
N THR A 142 -12.40 -2.56 -6.10
CA THR A 142 -11.75 -1.35 -6.63
C THR A 142 -11.36 -1.55 -8.09
N LEU A 143 -10.84 -2.73 -8.46
CA LEU A 143 -10.53 -3.07 -9.84
C LEU A 143 -11.76 -3.02 -10.73
N LYS A 144 -12.89 -3.60 -10.31
CA LYS A 144 -14.15 -3.54 -11.07
C LYS A 144 -14.63 -2.09 -11.26
N THR A 145 -14.47 -1.27 -10.23
CA THR A 145 -14.92 0.13 -10.23
C THR A 145 -14.04 1.02 -11.12
N LEU A 146 -12.72 0.80 -11.08
CA LEU A 146 -11.74 1.61 -11.80
C LEU A 146 -11.35 1.05 -13.16
N ARG A 147 -11.78 -0.17 -13.50
CA ARG A 147 -11.59 -0.74 -14.82
C ARG A 147 -12.26 0.23 -15.80
N PRO A 148 -11.50 0.85 -16.73
CA PRO A 148 -12.13 1.64 -17.76
C PRO A 148 -13.12 0.71 -18.46
N LEU A 149 -14.39 1.13 -18.53
CA LEU A 149 -15.36 0.50 -19.41
C LEU A 149 -14.68 0.50 -20.78
N ALA A 150 -14.21 -0.67 -21.22
CA ALA A 150 -13.72 -0.82 -22.57
C ALA A 150 -14.86 -0.33 -23.45
N CYS A 151 -14.64 0.77 -24.16
CA CYS A 151 -15.59 1.27 -25.14
C CYS A 151 -16.01 0.09 -26.01
N VAL A 152 -17.28 -0.27 -25.92
CA VAL A 152 -17.96 -1.13 -26.88
C VAL A 152 -18.01 -0.40 -28.22
#